data_AF-A0A397IIA1-F1
#
_entry.id   AF-A0A397IIA1-F1
#
_cell.length_a   1.000
_cell.length_b   1.000
_cell.length_c   1.000
_cell.angle_alpha   90.00
_cell.angle_beta   90.00
_cell.angle_gamma   90.00
#
_symmetry.space_group_name_H-M   'P 1'
#
loop_
_entity.id
_entity.type
_entity.pdbx_description
1 polymer ?
#
loop_
_entity_poly.entity_id
_entity_poly.type
_entity_poly.pdbx_seq_one_letter_code
_entity_poly.pdbx_strand_id
1 'polypeptide(L)'
;MEVITLNCLVEGDDPYENCFVIKINKTESVSILKKHIKNEKKPNFDHLPADQLKLWKVNIFLSELNEKLNILINRNLAVIEQRLEGRKLLASDDVQDYFNEQPTKKHMHIIVECPHAGPRGVVEFWKKLLDAKIVFPIPRDMEEVELNGLKSYSTIKNSYVYLNKGVITDSDGILYNNGEITNIRLPSKLVNNFGGILCLPDGIFFLGEEHKYGSKLFIRNCYLQLLESIEKDRKLGLSAHTGCAITGVPGIGKTYFGLYLLFYIHYKYPKATIIWRGDENKSYQFSPDGNVQKEDINLFDKMLENPDNFYIANAHTMTWYSAYKILLTSSKVERFDKALKWPGFTHYCMPTWELKEITTFWTLLYKDKINNNGKKFTFELFETLLKKWGPIPRSVLLKWNDIAYQANYFDPFDVLQRYS
;
A
#
# COMPACT_ATOMS: atom_id res chain seq x y z
N MET A 1 37.70 -10.14 -22.23
CA MET A 1 36.31 -10.05 -21.76
C MET A 1 35.89 -8.60 -21.89
N GLU A 2 34.92 -8.32 -22.76
CA GLU A 2 34.42 -6.95 -22.95
C GLU A 2 33.29 -6.69 -21.97
N VAL A 3 33.50 -5.75 -21.04
CA VAL A 3 32.50 -5.37 -20.04
C VAL A 3 31.71 -4.18 -20.54
N ILE A 4 30.39 -4.26 -20.46
CA ILE A 4 29.49 -3.12 -20.72
C ILE A 4 28.89 -2.59 -19.42
N THR A 5 28.53 -1.31 -19.47
CA THR A 5 27.88 -0.59 -18.38
C THR A 5 26.43 -0.28 -18.77
N LEU A 6 25.48 -0.76 -17.97
CA LEU A 6 24.05 -0.69 -18.23
C LEU A 6 23.34 0.15 -17.15
N ASN A 7 22.63 1.18 -17.58
CA ASN A 7 21.75 1.97 -16.72
C ASN A 7 20.39 1.29 -16.64
N CYS A 8 19.99 0.91 -15.45
CA CYS A 8 18.82 0.11 -15.17
C CYS A 8 17.85 0.89 -14.27
N LEU A 9 16.55 0.64 -14.43
CA LEU A 9 15.49 1.17 -13.56
C LEU A 9 14.48 0.07 -13.27
N VAL A 10 13.96 0.01 -12.04
CA VAL A 10 12.82 -0.86 -11.72
C VAL A 10 11.54 -0.18 -12.17
N GLU A 11 10.64 -0.93 -12.81
CA GLU A 11 9.36 -0.38 -13.23
C GLU A 11 8.61 0.26 -12.05
N GLY A 12 8.16 1.51 -12.23
CA GLY A 12 7.45 2.29 -11.21
C GLY A 12 8.34 3.17 -10.32
N ASP A 13 9.67 2.98 -10.35
CA ASP A 13 10.64 3.82 -9.65
C ASP A 13 10.84 5.18 -10.35
N ASP A 14 11.36 6.16 -9.61
CA ASP A 14 11.69 7.48 -10.15
C ASP A 14 12.95 7.41 -11.03
N PRO A 15 12.88 7.81 -12.31
CA PRO A 15 14.00 7.68 -13.24
C PRO A 15 15.21 8.56 -12.88
N TYR A 16 15.03 9.66 -12.14
CA TYR A 16 16.12 10.56 -11.74
C TYR A 16 16.83 10.09 -10.47
N GLU A 17 16.07 9.52 -9.53
CA GLU A 17 16.57 9.17 -8.20
C GLU A 17 16.95 7.69 -8.06
N ASN A 18 16.40 6.80 -8.89
CA ASN A 18 16.47 5.35 -8.65
C ASN A 18 17.14 4.55 -9.78
N CYS A 19 17.62 5.26 -10.81
CA CYS A 19 18.46 4.66 -11.84
C CYS A 19 19.76 4.13 -11.22
N PHE A 20 20.14 2.90 -11.58
CA PHE A 20 21.32 2.23 -11.03
C PHE A 20 22.12 1.57 -12.14
N VAL A 21 23.39 1.31 -11.87
CA VAL A 21 24.35 0.89 -12.89
C VAL A 21 24.77 -0.56 -12.65
N ILE A 22 24.67 -1.39 -13.69
CA ILE A 22 25.19 -2.76 -13.68
C ILE A 22 26.35 -2.85 -14.66
N LYS A 23 27.45 -3.47 -14.23
CA LYS A 23 28.57 -3.86 -15.09
C LYS A 23 28.51 -5.36 -15.32
N ILE A 24 28.55 -5.77 -16.58
CA ILE A 24 28.46 -7.19 -16.97
C ILE A 24 29.30 -7.46 -18.22
N ASN A 25 29.85 -8.68 -18.32
CA ASN A 25 30.54 -9.11 -19.53
C ASN A 25 29.53 -9.40 -20.64
N LYS A 26 29.81 -8.93 -21.87
CA LYS A 26 28.95 -9.09 -23.05
C LYS A 26 28.62 -10.56 -23.38
N THR A 27 29.54 -11.48 -23.09
CA THR A 27 29.37 -12.92 -23.35
C THR A 27 28.64 -13.65 -22.22
N GLU A 28 28.24 -12.95 -21.16
CA GLU A 28 27.41 -13.55 -20.11
C GLU A 28 25.95 -13.56 -20.54
N SER A 29 25.24 -14.61 -20.12
CA SER A 29 23.81 -14.72 -20.38
C SER A 29 22.99 -13.66 -19.62
N VAL A 30 21.83 -13.33 -20.16
CA VAL A 30 20.83 -12.50 -19.49
C VAL A 30 20.39 -13.13 -18.15
N SER A 31 20.45 -14.45 -17.99
CA SER A 31 20.18 -15.10 -16.71
C SER A 31 21.15 -14.65 -15.59
N ILE A 32 22.42 -14.43 -15.94
CA ILE A 32 23.43 -13.91 -15.03
C ILE A 32 23.15 -12.43 -14.76
N LEU A 33 22.80 -11.64 -15.78
CA LEU A 33 22.36 -10.25 -15.62
C LEU A 33 21.23 -10.09 -14.61
N LYS A 34 20.22 -10.96 -14.66
CA LYS A 34 19.12 -10.96 -13.67
C LYS A 34 19.63 -11.17 -12.24
N LYS A 35 20.62 -12.06 -12.04
CA LYS A 35 21.23 -12.30 -10.72
C LYS A 35 22.02 -11.08 -10.23
N HIS A 36 22.75 -10.40 -11.11
CA HIS A 36 23.45 -9.16 -10.78
C HIS A 36 22.47 -8.07 -10.35
N ILE A 37 21.39 -7.86 -11.11
CA ILE A 37 20.32 -6.90 -10.78
C ILE A 37 19.68 -7.24 -9.43
N LYS A 38 19.38 -8.52 -9.18
CA LYS A 38 18.85 -8.97 -7.88
C LYS A 38 19.79 -8.61 -6.72
N ASN A 39 21.09 -8.88 -6.87
CA ASN A 39 22.06 -8.61 -5.83
C ASN A 39 22.26 -7.11 -5.57
N GLU A 40 22.24 -6.30 -6.63
CA GLU A 40 22.37 -4.84 -6.53
C GLU A 40 21.18 -4.20 -5.78
N LYS A 41 19.98 -4.78 -5.94
CA LYS A 41 18.74 -4.30 -5.31
C LYS A 41 18.43 -4.98 -3.98
N LYS A 42 19.42 -5.54 -3.29
CA LYS A 42 19.20 -6.04 -1.93
C LYS A 42 18.98 -4.89 -0.93
N PRO A 43 18.10 -5.06 0.06
CA PRO A 43 17.31 -6.27 0.35
C PRO A 43 15.99 -6.38 -0.45
N ASN A 44 15.64 -5.38 -1.27
CA ASN A 44 14.33 -5.28 -1.92
C ASN A 44 13.97 -6.53 -2.73
N PHE A 45 14.92 -7.10 -3.49
CA PHE A 45 14.67 -8.30 -4.31
C PHE A 45 14.96 -9.63 -3.62
N ASP A 46 15.25 -9.68 -2.30
CA ASP A 46 15.61 -10.92 -1.61
C ASP A 46 14.53 -12.01 -1.74
N HIS A 47 13.27 -11.58 -1.66
CA HIS A 47 12.08 -12.44 -1.74
C HIS A 47 11.79 -12.99 -3.15
N LEU A 48 12.37 -12.41 -4.20
CA LEU A 48 12.10 -12.78 -5.60
C LEU A 48 13.21 -13.65 -6.17
N PRO A 49 12.92 -14.85 -6.70
CA PRO A 49 13.87 -15.57 -7.55
C PRO A 49 14.31 -14.71 -8.76
N ALA A 50 15.61 -14.71 -9.09
CA ALA A 50 16.15 -13.81 -10.12
C ALA A 50 15.54 -14.08 -11.51
N ASP A 51 15.19 -15.33 -11.81
CA ASP A 51 14.55 -15.77 -13.04
C ASP A 51 13.16 -15.15 -13.26
N GLN A 52 12.47 -14.78 -12.19
CA GLN A 52 11.17 -14.11 -12.25
C GLN A 52 11.24 -12.66 -12.73
N LEU A 53 12.40 -12.01 -12.65
CA LEU A 53 12.58 -10.65 -13.18
C LEU A 53 12.45 -10.68 -14.71
N LYS A 54 11.68 -9.75 -15.26
CA LYS A 54 11.67 -9.50 -16.70
C LYS A 54 12.50 -8.27 -17.00
N LEU A 55 13.37 -8.40 -18.00
CA LEU A 55 14.23 -7.32 -18.43
C LEU A 55 13.78 -6.86 -19.81
N TRP A 56 13.69 -5.55 -19.97
CA TRP A 56 13.30 -4.90 -21.22
C TRP A 56 14.43 -3.97 -21.66
N LYS A 57 14.98 -4.19 -22.85
CA LYS A 57 15.90 -3.26 -23.50
C LYS A 57 15.10 -2.06 -23.94
N VAL A 58 15.53 -0.89 -23.49
CA VAL A 58 14.98 0.40 -23.87
C VAL A 58 16.11 1.35 -24.28
N ASN A 59 15.73 2.48 -24.87
CA ASN A 59 16.65 3.58 -25.14
C ASN A 59 15.95 4.89 -24.80
N ILE A 60 16.12 5.38 -23.56
CA ILE A 60 15.40 6.55 -23.06
C ILE A 60 16.40 7.57 -22.55
N PHE A 61 16.45 8.74 -23.18
CA PHE A 61 17.33 9.81 -22.74
C PHE A 61 16.84 10.41 -21.42
N LEU A 62 17.74 10.57 -20.44
CA LEU A 62 17.38 11.02 -19.08
C LEU A 62 17.65 12.51 -18.85
N SER A 63 18.41 13.19 -19.71
CA SER A 63 18.83 14.58 -19.45
C SER A 63 17.83 15.64 -19.86
N GLU A 64 16.90 15.31 -20.75
CA GLU A 64 15.88 16.24 -21.24
C GLU A 64 14.52 15.55 -21.29
N LEU A 65 13.46 16.31 -20.98
CA LEU A 65 12.09 15.86 -21.07
C LEU A 65 11.77 15.40 -22.49
N ASN A 66 11.32 14.16 -22.60
CA ASN A 66 10.86 13.56 -23.84
C ASN A 66 9.61 12.72 -23.55
N GLU A 67 8.86 12.34 -24.58
CA GLU A 67 7.60 11.60 -24.40
C GLU A 67 7.79 10.29 -23.61
N LYS A 68 8.86 9.54 -23.87
CA LYS A 68 9.19 8.28 -23.17
C LYS A 68 9.54 8.52 -21.70
N LEU A 69 10.29 9.59 -21.41
CA LEU A 69 10.63 9.99 -20.03
C LEU A 69 9.39 10.51 -19.28
N ASN A 70 8.51 11.26 -19.94
CA ASN A 70 7.23 11.69 -19.37
C ASN A 70 6.34 10.50 -18.98
N ILE A 71 6.36 9.42 -19.76
CA ILE A 71 5.62 8.19 -19.43
C ILE A 71 6.15 7.55 -18.15
N LEU A 72 7.49 7.48 -18.01
CA LEU A 72 8.14 6.97 -16.79
C LEU A 72 7.86 7.87 -15.57
N ILE A 73 8.01 9.20 -15.71
CA ILE A 73 7.78 10.16 -14.62
C ILE A 73 6.34 10.11 -14.11
N ASN A 74 5.37 10.03 -15.03
CA ASN A 74 3.95 9.95 -14.66
C ASN A 74 3.55 8.58 -14.10
N ARG A 75 4.50 7.62 -14.01
CA ARG A 75 4.29 6.27 -13.49
C ARG A 75 3.09 5.57 -14.11
N ASN A 76 2.79 5.94 -15.35
CA ASN A 76 1.77 5.24 -16.10
C ASN A 76 2.40 3.88 -16.43
N LEU A 77 1.84 2.80 -15.89
CA LEU A 77 2.19 1.41 -16.23
C LEU A 77 1.80 1.15 -17.69
N ALA A 78 2.43 1.91 -18.58
CA ALA A 78 2.39 1.76 -20.00
C ALA A 78 3.03 0.42 -20.30
N VAL A 79 2.36 -0.39 -21.13
CA VAL A 79 2.91 -1.64 -21.65
C VAL A 79 4.30 -1.32 -22.24
N ILE A 80 5.36 -1.72 -21.54
CA ILE A 80 6.76 -1.34 -21.80
C ILE A 80 7.12 -1.58 -23.28
N GLU A 81 6.59 -2.64 -23.84
CA GLU A 81 6.73 -3.04 -25.24
C GLU A 81 6.20 -2.00 -26.24
N GLN A 82 5.01 -1.43 -26.00
CA GLN A 82 4.33 -0.58 -26.98
C GLN A 82 4.78 0.88 -26.93
N ARG A 83 4.86 1.46 -25.73
CA ARG A 83 5.06 2.92 -25.58
C ARG A 83 6.52 3.30 -25.35
N LEU A 84 7.32 2.38 -24.82
CA LEU A 84 8.76 2.60 -24.61
C LEU A 84 9.62 1.88 -25.66
N GLU A 85 8.97 1.23 -26.65
CA GLU A 85 9.60 0.37 -27.66
C GLU A 85 10.51 -0.69 -27.00
N GLY A 86 10.07 -1.19 -25.84
CA GLY A 86 10.84 -2.12 -25.04
C GLY A 86 10.96 -3.48 -25.71
N ARG A 87 12.18 -3.95 -25.97
CA ARG A 87 12.44 -5.31 -26.45
C ARG A 87 12.74 -6.21 -25.26
N LYS A 88 11.92 -7.25 -25.04
CA LYS A 88 12.14 -8.23 -23.97
C LYS A 88 13.45 -9.00 -24.17
N LEU A 89 14.27 -9.11 -23.12
CA LEU A 89 15.47 -9.94 -23.12
C LEU A 89 15.11 -11.37 -22.70
N LEU A 90 15.55 -12.35 -23.49
CA LEU A 90 15.40 -13.77 -23.16
C LEU A 90 16.55 -14.24 -22.28
N ALA A 91 16.26 -15.06 -21.29
CA ALA A 91 17.25 -15.48 -20.28
C ALA A 91 18.38 -16.36 -20.86
N SER A 92 18.11 -17.06 -21.96
CA SER A 92 19.04 -17.94 -22.68
C SER A 92 20.08 -17.19 -23.50
N ASP A 93 19.77 -15.96 -23.89
CA ASP A 93 20.57 -15.18 -24.81
C ASP A 93 21.74 -14.53 -24.07
N ASP A 94 22.77 -14.19 -24.81
CA ASP A 94 23.88 -13.42 -24.29
C ASP A 94 23.55 -11.93 -24.28
N VAL A 95 24.17 -11.19 -23.36
CA VAL A 95 23.98 -9.74 -23.27
C VAL A 95 24.37 -9.04 -24.59
N GLN A 96 25.38 -9.55 -25.31
CA GLN A 96 25.82 -9.06 -26.61
C GLN A 96 24.74 -9.11 -27.70
N ASP A 97 23.80 -10.06 -27.63
CA ASP A 97 22.70 -10.18 -28.61
C ASP A 97 21.79 -8.94 -28.59
N TYR A 98 21.79 -8.22 -27.47
CA TYR A 98 21.03 -6.99 -27.25
C TYR A 98 21.92 -5.75 -27.24
N PHE A 99 23.15 -5.86 -26.73
CA PHE A 99 24.08 -4.76 -26.53
C PHE A 99 25.47 -5.11 -27.08
N ASN A 100 25.57 -5.19 -28.41
CA ASN A 100 26.82 -5.48 -29.10
C ASN A 100 27.89 -4.39 -28.86
N GLU A 101 27.47 -3.13 -28.74
CA GLU A 101 28.32 -1.99 -28.42
C GLU A 101 27.92 -1.36 -27.08
N GLN A 102 28.81 -0.57 -26.50
CA GLN A 102 28.54 0.16 -25.25
C GLN A 102 27.37 1.15 -25.48
N PRO A 103 26.25 1.01 -24.77
CA PRO A 103 25.11 1.91 -24.95
C PRO A 103 25.46 3.35 -24.58
N THR A 104 24.74 4.28 -25.20
CA THR A 104 24.95 5.73 -25.06
C THR A 104 24.85 6.17 -23.60
N LYS A 105 25.81 6.98 -23.14
CA LYS A 105 25.76 7.54 -21.79
C LYS A 105 24.50 8.37 -21.58
N LYS A 106 24.05 8.48 -20.33
CA LYS A 106 22.85 9.25 -19.91
C LYS A 106 21.52 8.74 -20.49
N HIS A 107 21.50 7.54 -21.07
CA HIS A 107 20.28 6.86 -21.44
C HIS A 107 19.95 5.76 -20.43
N MET A 108 18.68 5.46 -20.26
CA MET A 108 18.23 4.22 -19.63
C MET A 108 18.32 3.11 -20.66
N HIS A 109 18.93 1.99 -20.28
CA HIS A 109 19.17 0.85 -21.16
C HIS A 109 18.25 -0.32 -20.84
N ILE A 110 17.91 -0.51 -19.56
CA ILE A 110 17.09 -1.62 -19.09
C ILE A 110 15.99 -1.13 -18.14
N ILE A 111 14.77 -1.59 -18.37
CA ILE A 111 13.69 -1.56 -17.38
C ILE A 111 13.51 -2.97 -16.82
N VAL A 112 13.47 -3.05 -15.49
CA VAL A 112 13.26 -4.28 -14.72
C VAL A 112 11.80 -4.33 -14.30
N GLU A 113 11.00 -5.16 -14.97
CA GLU A 113 9.62 -5.45 -14.57
C GLU A 113 9.63 -6.59 -13.54
N CYS A 114 9.04 -6.31 -12.38
CA CYS A 114 8.76 -7.31 -11.36
C CYS A 114 7.40 -7.96 -11.66
N PRO A 115 7.24 -9.30 -11.57
CA PRO A 115 5.96 -9.97 -11.84
C PRO A 115 4.79 -9.48 -10.97
N HIS A 116 5.08 -8.87 -9.82
CA HIS A 116 4.09 -8.31 -8.90
C HIS A 116 3.74 -6.85 -9.20
N ALA A 117 4.55 -6.13 -9.99
CA ALA A 117 4.25 -4.77 -10.43
C ALA A 117 3.36 -4.83 -11.69
N GLY A 118 2.05 -4.95 -11.52
CA GLY A 118 1.10 -4.95 -12.64
C GLY A 118 -0.18 -5.76 -12.36
N PRO A 119 -1.06 -5.97 -13.36
CA PRO A 119 -2.36 -6.64 -13.19
C PRO A 119 -2.28 -8.01 -12.49
N ARG A 120 -1.19 -8.74 -12.70
CA ARG A 120 -0.92 -10.02 -12.02
C ARG A 120 -0.72 -9.87 -10.51
N GLY A 121 -0.02 -8.85 -10.05
CA GLY A 121 0.18 -8.59 -8.63
C GLY A 121 -1.13 -8.29 -7.91
N VAL A 122 -2.05 -7.59 -8.57
CA VAL A 122 -3.39 -7.31 -8.01
C VAL A 122 -4.22 -8.59 -7.88
N VAL A 123 -4.13 -9.49 -8.86
CA VAL A 123 -4.81 -10.80 -8.81
C VAL A 123 -4.25 -11.67 -7.68
N GLU A 124 -2.92 -11.76 -7.56
CA GLU A 124 -2.28 -12.53 -6.48
C GLU A 124 -2.58 -11.92 -5.11
N PHE A 125 -2.55 -10.59 -4.99
CA PHE A 125 -3.00 -9.86 -3.81
C PHE A 125 -4.39 -10.30 -3.38
N TRP A 126 -5.36 -10.28 -4.31
CA TRP A 126 -6.74 -10.62 -3.99
C TRP A 126 -6.89 -12.08 -3.56
N LYS A 127 -6.30 -13.02 -4.33
CA LYS A 127 -6.34 -14.46 -4.01
C LYS A 127 -5.70 -14.80 -2.66
N LYS A 128 -4.69 -14.03 -2.24
CA LYS A 128 -3.93 -14.25 -1.01
C LYS A 128 -4.35 -13.36 0.15
N LEU A 129 -5.34 -12.48 -0.03
CA LEU A 129 -5.73 -11.51 0.98
C LEU A 129 -6.22 -12.16 2.28
N LEU A 130 -6.97 -13.26 2.19
CA LEU A 130 -7.46 -14.00 3.36
C LEU A 130 -6.40 -14.90 4.02
N ASP A 131 -5.22 -15.02 3.42
CA ASP A 131 -4.05 -15.65 4.05
C ASP A 131 -3.26 -14.65 4.91
N ALA A 132 -3.64 -13.36 4.89
CA ALA A 132 -3.04 -12.33 5.73
C ALA A 132 -3.26 -12.61 7.23
N LYS A 133 -2.28 -12.23 8.05
CA LYS A 133 -2.31 -12.43 9.50
C LYS A 133 -2.32 -11.10 10.22
N ILE A 134 -3.17 -10.96 11.23
CA ILE A 134 -3.11 -9.85 12.17
C ILE A 134 -2.13 -10.21 13.28
N VAL A 135 -1.15 -9.35 13.51
CA VAL A 135 -0.07 -9.60 14.46
C VAL A 135 0.03 -8.50 15.51
N PHE A 136 0.36 -8.89 16.73
CA PHE A 136 0.56 -7.99 17.86
C PHE A 136 1.95 -8.20 18.46
N PRO A 137 2.78 -7.15 18.60
CA PRO A 137 4.01 -7.23 19.37
C PRO A 137 3.68 -7.45 20.86
N ILE A 138 4.41 -8.34 21.51
CA ILE A 138 4.26 -8.62 22.94
C ILE A 138 5.02 -7.55 23.74
N PRO A 139 4.34 -6.78 24.63
CA PRO A 139 4.98 -5.84 25.53
C PRO A 139 5.97 -6.53 26.47
N ARG A 140 7.06 -5.85 26.86
CA ARG A 140 8.12 -6.43 27.69
C ARG A 140 7.63 -6.82 29.10
N ASP A 141 6.59 -6.15 29.58
CA ASP A 141 5.96 -6.29 30.89
C ASP A 141 4.74 -7.22 30.87
N MET A 142 4.56 -8.00 29.79
CA MET A 142 3.47 -8.96 29.67
C MET A 142 3.88 -10.32 30.22
N GLU A 143 3.07 -10.88 31.10
CA GLU A 143 3.30 -12.22 31.64
C GLU A 143 2.76 -13.31 30.71
N GLU A 144 3.43 -14.47 30.66
CA GLU A 144 3.03 -15.58 29.79
C GLU A 144 1.62 -16.11 30.12
N VAL A 145 1.21 -16.02 31.39
CA VAL A 145 -0.13 -16.41 31.84
C VAL A 145 -1.24 -15.59 31.18
N GLU A 146 -0.99 -14.31 30.87
CA GLU A 146 -1.93 -13.42 30.17
C GLU A 146 -2.18 -13.88 28.72
N LEU A 147 -1.25 -14.65 28.14
CA LEU A 147 -1.30 -15.12 26.76
C LEU A 147 -1.84 -16.55 26.62
N ASN A 148 -1.90 -17.33 27.72
CA ASN A 148 -2.31 -18.72 27.69
C ASN A 148 -3.73 -18.92 27.12
N GLY A 149 -4.65 -18.00 27.41
CA GLY A 149 -6.02 -18.03 26.89
C GLY A 149 -6.14 -17.84 25.38
N LEU A 150 -5.09 -17.35 24.71
CA LEU A 150 -5.08 -17.08 23.27
C LEU A 150 -4.61 -18.26 22.42
N LYS A 151 -4.08 -19.33 23.02
CA LYS A 151 -3.43 -20.45 22.29
C LYS A 151 -4.36 -21.14 21.28
N SER A 152 -5.67 -21.13 21.51
CA SER A 152 -6.66 -21.71 20.58
C SER A 152 -6.87 -20.87 19.31
N TYR A 153 -6.56 -19.58 19.35
CA TYR A 153 -6.87 -18.61 18.29
C TYR A 153 -5.64 -17.87 17.76
N SER A 154 -4.46 -18.17 18.31
CA SER A 154 -3.22 -17.52 17.94
C SER A 154 -2.01 -18.44 18.08
N THR A 155 -0.96 -18.09 17.37
CA THR A 155 0.38 -18.66 17.52
C THR A 155 1.29 -17.60 18.11
N ILE A 156 2.07 -17.94 19.15
CA ILE A 156 3.04 -17.03 19.77
C ILE A 156 4.44 -17.39 19.28
N LYS A 157 5.14 -16.43 18.68
CA LYS A 157 6.50 -16.64 18.17
C LYS A 157 7.27 -15.33 18.10
N ASN A 158 8.58 -15.36 18.39
CA ASN A 158 9.49 -14.22 18.21
C ASN A 158 9.01 -12.90 18.87
N SER A 159 8.40 -12.98 20.06
CA SER A 159 7.79 -11.82 20.74
C SER A 159 6.59 -11.19 20.02
N TYR A 160 5.87 -11.98 19.22
CA TYR A 160 4.61 -11.59 18.60
C TYR A 160 3.53 -12.64 18.85
N VAL A 161 2.29 -12.15 18.98
CA VAL A 161 1.06 -12.94 18.86
C VAL A 161 0.58 -12.84 17.41
N TYR A 162 0.44 -13.98 16.75
CA TYR A 162 -0.11 -14.09 15.40
C TYR A 162 -1.52 -14.67 15.50
N LEU A 163 -2.54 -13.90 15.15
CA LEU A 163 -3.89 -14.47 15.05
C LEU A 163 -3.92 -15.55 13.96
N ASN A 164 -4.61 -16.64 14.24
CA ASN A 164 -4.78 -17.74 13.29
C ASN A 164 -5.58 -17.28 12.07
N LYS A 165 -5.47 -18.02 10.96
CA LYS A 165 -6.25 -17.70 9.75
C LYS A 165 -7.74 -17.69 10.08
N GLY A 166 -8.43 -16.65 9.62
CA GLY A 166 -9.86 -16.45 9.89
C GLY A 166 -10.16 -15.86 11.26
N VAL A 167 -9.15 -15.49 12.07
CA VAL A 167 -9.36 -14.82 13.36
C VAL A 167 -9.11 -13.32 13.22
N ILE A 168 -10.08 -12.51 13.63
CA ILE A 168 -9.97 -11.04 13.70
C ILE A 168 -10.38 -10.54 15.09
N THR A 169 -10.21 -9.24 15.35
CA THR A 169 -10.63 -8.59 16.60
C THR A 169 -11.47 -7.35 16.33
N ASP A 170 -12.36 -7.01 17.26
CA ASP A 170 -13.01 -5.68 17.32
C ASP A 170 -12.19 -4.69 18.16
N SER A 171 -12.70 -3.46 18.31
CA SER A 171 -12.05 -2.35 19.02
C SER A 171 -11.90 -2.59 20.52
N ASP A 172 -12.71 -3.50 21.07
CA ASP A 172 -12.65 -3.95 22.45
C ASP A 172 -11.63 -5.07 22.66
N GLY A 173 -11.15 -5.71 21.58
CA GLY A 173 -10.23 -6.83 21.67
C GLY A 173 -10.93 -8.20 21.65
N ILE A 174 -12.25 -8.27 21.43
CA ILE A 174 -12.98 -9.53 21.37
C ILE A 174 -12.62 -10.22 20.05
N LEU A 175 -12.25 -11.50 20.14
CA LEU A 175 -11.88 -12.28 18.97
C LEU A 175 -13.11 -12.84 18.26
N TYR A 176 -13.06 -12.84 16.94
CA TYR A 176 -14.04 -13.48 16.06
C TYR A 176 -13.31 -14.51 15.20
N ASN A 177 -13.88 -15.71 15.05
CA ASN A 177 -13.34 -16.77 14.21
C ASN A 177 -14.32 -17.11 13.09
N ASN A 178 -13.92 -16.91 11.84
CA ASN A 178 -14.74 -17.14 10.64
C ASN A 178 -16.14 -16.48 10.71
N GLY A 179 -16.19 -15.28 11.29
CA GLY A 179 -17.40 -14.47 11.40
C GLY A 179 -18.21 -14.67 12.68
N GLU A 180 -17.89 -15.67 13.50
CA GLU A 180 -18.54 -15.97 14.78
C GLU A 180 -17.78 -15.34 15.95
N ILE A 181 -18.51 -14.77 16.91
CA ILE A 181 -17.92 -14.22 18.14
C ILE A 181 -17.34 -15.36 18.99
N THR A 182 -16.17 -15.14 19.57
CA THR A 182 -15.59 -16.04 20.57
C THR A 182 -15.75 -15.45 21.97
N ASN A 183 -15.61 -16.29 23.00
CA ASN A 183 -15.56 -15.83 24.40
C ASN A 183 -14.15 -15.39 24.83
N ILE A 184 -13.23 -15.19 23.89
CA ILE A 184 -11.83 -14.85 24.15
C ILE A 184 -11.61 -13.38 23.80
N ARG A 185 -10.92 -12.66 24.70
CA ARG A 185 -10.52 -11.27 24.54
C ARG A 185 -9.01 -11.16 24.56
N LEU A 186 -8.46 -10.33 23.68
CA LEU A 186 -7.05 -9.93 23.73
C LEU A 186 -6.77 -9.17 25.02
N PRO A 187 -5.63 -9.42 25.69
CA PRO A 187 -5.19 -8.61 26.82
C PRO A 187 -5.18 -7.12 26.45
N SER A 188 -5.68 -6.28 27.37
CA SER A 188 -5.75 -4.82 27.16
C SER A 188 -4.40 -4.22 26.78
N LYS A 189 -3.30 -4.74 27.35
CA LYS A 189 -1.93 -4.37 27.00
C LYS A 189 -1.58 -4.55 25.50
N LEU A 190 -2.23 -5.47 24.77
CA LEU A 190 -2.03 -5.65 23.32
C LEU A 190 -2.87 -4.69 22.47
N VAL A 191 -4.10 -4.40 22.90
CA VAL A 191 -5.08 -3.59 22.13
C VAL A 191 -5.08 -2.11 22.53
N ASN A 192 -4.35 -1.76 23.60
CA ASN A 192 -4.14 -0.38 23.99
C ASN A 192 -3.35 0.35 22.89
N ASN A 193 -4.03 1.29 22.23
CA ASN A 193 -3.53 2.25 21.24
C ASN A 193 -3.48 1.80 19.76
N PHE A 194 -3.70 0.52 19.41
CA PHE A 194 -3.90 0.09 18.00
C PHE A 194 -4.46 -1.35 17.88
N GLY A 195 -5.06 -1.65 16.73
CA GLY A 195 -5.76 -2.91 16.42
C GLY A 195 -4.89 -4.01 15.82
N GLY A 196 -3.57 -3.92 15.95
CA GLY A 196 -2.60 -4.86 15.37
C GLY A 196 -2.02 -4.43 14.02
N ILE A 197 -1.20 -5.29 13.43
CA ILE A 197 -0.63 -5.11 12.09
C ILE A 197 -1.17 -6.21 11.19
N LEU A 198 -1.87 -5.84 10.12
CA LEU A 198 -2.25 -6.76 9.06
C LEU A 198 -1.01 -7.01 8.17
N CYS A 199 -0.47 -8.22 8.20
CA CYS A 199 0.65 -8.65 7.38
C CYS A 199 0.15 -9.57 6.26
N LEU A 200 0.38 -9.16 5.01
CA LEU A 200 0.18 -10.03 3.84
C LEU A 200 1.24 -11.16 3.82
N PRO A 201 0.98 -12.27 3.11
CA PRO A 201 1.98 -13.30 2.88
C PRO A 201 3.25 -12.76 2.21
N ASP A 202 4.36 -13.46 2.38
CA ASP A 202 5.65 -13.06 1.80
C ASP A 202 5.55 -12.89 0.28
N GLY A 203 6.09 -11.78 -0.24
CA GLY A 203 6.04 -11.43 -1.67
C GLY A 203 4.69 -10.88 -2.16
N ILE A 204 3.68 -10.74 -1.30
CA ILE A 204 2.39 -10.16 -1.63
C ILE A 204 2.31 -8.72 -1.11
N PHE A 205 1.84 -7.82 -1.97
CA PHE A 205 1.73 -6.39 -1.68
C PHE A 205 0.29 -5.93 -1.89
N PHE A 206 -0.15 -4.95 -1.09
CA PHE A 206 -1.50 -4.40 -1.23
C PHE A 206 -1.69 -3.83 -2.63
N LEU A 207 -2.75 -4.30 -3.32
CA LEU A 207 -3.02 -3.95 -4.72
C LEU A 207 -1.83 -4.20 -5.67
N GLY A 208 -0.92 -5.13 -5.34
CA GLY A 208 0.29 -5.41 -6.13
C GLY A 208 1.39 -4.33 -6.05
N GLU A 209 1.23 -3.31 -5.20
CA GLU A 209 2.12 -2.13 -5.20
C GLU A 209 3.10 -2.15 -4.03
N GLU A 210 4.28 -2.76 -4.23
CA GLU A 210 5.34 -2.86 -3.21
C GLU A 210 5.77 -1.49 -2.69
N HIS A 211 6.11 -0.56 -3.59
CA HIS A 211 6.65 0.75 -3.21
C HIS A 211 5.59 1.72 -2.67
N LYS A 212 4.33 1.57 -3.10
CA LYS A 212 3.24 2.50 -2.71
C LYS A 212 2.57 2.08 -1.41
N TYR A 213 2.19 0.80 -1.28
CA TYR A 213 1.40 0.32 -0.15
C TYR A 213 2.14 -0.70 0.72
N GLY A 214 3.10 -1.43 0.15
CA GLY A 214 3.87 -2.45 0.86
C GLY A 214 3.02 -3.67 1.23
N SER A 215 3.53 -4.48 2.18
CA SER A 215 2.92 -5.75 2.62
C SER A 215 2.36 -5.71 4.05
N LYS A 216 2.53 -4.59 4.76
CA LYS A 216 2.09 -4.42 6.15
C LYS A 216 1.21 -3.19 6.30
N LEU A 217 0.12 -3.33 7.02
CA LEU A 217 -0.84 -2.27 7.31
C LEU A 217 -1.06 -2.16 8.80
N PHE A 218 -0.87 -0.97 9.35
CA PHE A 218 -1.13 -0.68 10.76
C PHE A 218 -2.64 -0.45 10.97
N ILE A 219 -3.30 -1.34 11.70
CA ILE A 219 -4.73 -1.23 11.98
C ILE A 219 -4.90 -0.25 13.14
N ARG A 220 -5.48 0.92 12.86
CA ARG A 220 -5.79 1.93 13.88
C ARG A 220 -6.99 1.50 14.71
N ASN A 221 -7.05 1.88 15.99
CA ASN A 221 -8.26 1.65 16.80
C ASN A 221 -9.48 2.33 16.19
N CYS A 222 -9.30 3.52 15.60
CA CYS A 222 -10.40 4.20 14.91
C CYS A 222 -10.87 3.45 13.65
N TYR A 223 -10.06 2.58 13.04
CA TYR A 223 -10.54 1.74 11.93
C TYR A 223 -11.56 0.71 12.42
N LEU A 224 -11.30 0.10 13.58
CA LEU A 224 -12.22 -0.87 14.19
C LEU A 224 -13.53 -0.19 14.63
N GLN A 225 -13.43 0.97 15.29
CA GLN A 225 -14.60 1.75 15.69
C GLN A 225 -15.43 2.26 14.51
N LEU A 226 -14.77 2.69 13.42
CA LEU A 226 -15.45 3.07 12.19
C LEU A 226 -16.18 1.87 11.56
N LEU A 227 -15.54 0.71 11.50
CA LEU A 227 -16.17 -0.53 11.01
C LEU A 227 -17.40 -0.90 11.81
N GLU A 228 -17.32 -0.89 13.13
CA GLU A 228 -18.45 -1.18 14.03
C GLU A 228 -19.62 -0.21 13.80
N SER A 229 -19.31 1.08 13.64
CA SER A 229 -20.32 2.11 13.35
C SER A 229 -20.98 1.88 11.99
N ILE A 230 -20.18 1.59 10.95
CA ILE A 230 -20.67 1.30 9.61
C ILE A 230 -21.57 0.06 9.61
N GLU A 231 -21.15 -1.02 10.27
CA GLU A 231 -21.91 -2.26 10.37
C GLU A 231 -23.22 -2.09 11.15
N LYS A 232 -23.19 -1.32 12.23
CA LYS A 232 -24.40 -0.97 13.00
C LYS A 232 -25.40 -0.22 12.14
N ASP A 233 -24.95 0.84 11.47
CA ASP A 233 -25.83 1.67 10.64
C ASP A 233 -26.37 0.87 9.44
N ARG A 234 -25.57 -0.03 8.88
CA ARG A 234 -26.00 -0.92 7.78
C ARG A 234 -27.08 -1.92 8.20
N LYS A 235 -27.06 -2.39 9.45
CA LYS A 235 -28.02 -3.38 9.99
C LYS A 235 -29.32 -2.79 10.52
N LEU A 236 -29.38 -1.48 10.79
CA LEU A 236 -30.56 -0.82 11.34
C LEU A 236 -31.79 -0.81 10.39
N GLY A 237 -31.69 -1.40 9.19
CA GLY A 237 -32.83 -2.00 8.50
C GLY A 237 -33.87 -1.02 7.97
N LEU A 238 -33.61 0.29 7.98
CA LEU A 238 -34.38 1.23 7.17
C LEU A 238 -33.93 1.05 5.72
N SER A 239 -34.88 0.87 4.82
CA SER A 239 -34.75 0.65 3.37
C SER A 239 -34.00 1.76 2.58
N ALA A 240 -33.19 2.57 3.27
CA ALA A 240 -32.54 3.78 2.78
C ALA A 240 -31.03 3.88 3.11
N HIS A 241 -30.37 2.94 3.81
CA HIS A 241 -28.93 3.09 4.08
C HIS A 241 -28.07 2.78 2.86
N THR A 242 -27.82 3.83 2.08
CA THR A 242 -27.22 3.75 0.75
C THR A 242 -25.70 3.73 0.81
N GLY A 243 -25.07 4.17 1.90
CA GLY A 243 -23.62 4.17 2.04
C GLY A 243 -23.13 5.14 3.11
N CYS A 244 -21.83 5.42 3.11
CA CYS A 244 -21.22 6.38 4.00
C CYS A 244 -20.07 7.16 3.36
N ALA A 245 -19.80 8.35 3.87
CA ALA A 245 -18.57 9.10 3.60
C ALA A 245 -17.68 9.17 4.85
N ILE A 246 -16.40 8.91 4.65
CA ILE A 246 -15.36 9.00 5.67
C ILE A 246 -14.41 10.11 5.28
N THR A 247 -14.46 11.18 6.05
CA THR A 247 -13.65 12.40 5.83
C THR A 247 -12.48 12.47 6.78
N GLY A 248 -11.56 13.42 6.54
CA GLY A 248 -10.43 13.67 7.43
C GLY A 248 -9.30 14.40 6.70
N VAL A 249 -8.31 14.86 7.47
CA VAL A 249 -7.17 15.60 6.91
C VAL A 249 -6.37 14.75 5.91
N PRO A 250 -5.80 15.34 4.84
CA PRO A 250 -4.93 14.61 3.91
C PRO A 250 -3.80 13.89 4.65
N GLY A 251 -3.54 12.63 4.28
CA GLY A 251 -2.44 11.85 4.88
C GLY A 251 -2.73 11.16 6.20
N ILE A 252 -3.96 11.21 6.72
CA ILE A 252 -4.34 10.59 8.00
C ILE A 252 -4.60 9.08 7.96
N GLY A 253 -4.54 8.47 6.76
CA GLY A 253 -4.68 7.02 6.59
C GLY A 253 -6.02 6.53 6.02
N LYS A 254 -6.84 7.39 5.41
CA LYS A 254 -8.12 6.96 4.78
C LYS A 254 -7.93 5.87 3.72
N THR A 255 -6.95 6.00 2.85
CA THR A 255 -6.66 4.98 1.83
C THR A 255 -6.27 3.64 2.45
N TYR A 256 -5.50 3.65 3.55
CA TYR A 256 -5.18 2.43 4.29
C TYR A 256 -6.42 1.83 4.98
N PHE A 257 -7.35 2.65 5.47
CA PHE A 257 -8.65 2.13 5.90
C PHE A 257 -9.40 1.43 4.77
N GLY A 258 -9.36 1.99 3.55
CA GLY A 258 -9.88 1.34 2.35
C GLY A 258 -9.25 -0.03 2.06
N LEU A 259 -7.92 -0.16 2.19
CA LEU A 259 -7.23 -1.44 2.04
C LEU A 259 -7.65 -2.45 3.12
N TYR A 260 -7.86 -1.98 4.35
CA TYR A 260 -8.37 -2.80 5.43
C TYR A 260 -9.84 -3.21 5.19
N LEU A 261 -10.66 -2.34 4.60
CA LEU A 261 -12.02 -2.67 4.18
C LEU A 261 -12.04 -3.79 3.13
N LEU A 262 -11.10 -3.81 2.18
CA LEU A 262 -11.00 -4.93 1.22
C LEU A 262 -10.84 -6.27 1.95
N PHE A 263 -9.93 -6.32 2.94
CA PHE A 263 -9.73 -7.51 3.77
C PHE A 263 -10.98 -7.87 4.57
N TYR A 264 -11.54 -6.90 5.30
CA TYR A 264 -12.69 -7.11 6.18
C TYR A 264 -13.93 -7.57 5.40
N ILE A 265 -14.25 -6.92 4.28
CA ILE A 265 -15.42 -7.25 3.47
C ILE A 265 -15.23 -8.63 2.84
N HIS A 266 -14.05 -8.94 2.31
CA HIS A 266 -13.79 -10.27 1.74
C HIS A 266 -13.93 -11.38 2.79
N TYR A 267 -13.51 -11.12 4.03
CA TYR A 267 -13.64 -12.02 5.16
C TYR A 267 -15.09 -12.19 5.61
N LYS A 268 -15.83 -11.09 5.80
CA LYS A 268 -17.18 -11.10 6.39
C LYS A 268 -18.28 -11.42 5.38
N TYR A 269 -18.09 -11.03 4.12
CA TYR A 269 -19.05 -11.16 3.02
C TYR A 269 -18.42 -11.92 1.84
N PRO A 270 -18.16 -13.24 1.98
CA PRO A 270 -17.38 -14.01 1.02
C PRO A 270 -18.03 -14.13 -0.37
N LYS A 271 -19.32 -13.80 -0.51
CA LYS A 271 -20.04 -13.79 -1.79
C LYS A 271 -20.11 -12.40 -2.45
N ALA A 272 -19.67 -11.35 -1.76
CA ALA A 272 -19.77 -9.99 -2.27
C ALA A 272 -18.65 -9.69 -3.27
N THR A 273 -19.02 -8.99 -4.35
CA THR A 273 -18.06 -8.34 -5.24
C THR A 273 -17.73 -6.96 -4.69
N ILE A 274 -16.46 -6.56 -4.77
CA ILE A 274 -16.02 -5.23 -4.36
C ILE A 274 -15.52 -4.46 -5.59
N ILE A 275 -16.11 -3.30 -5.85
CA ILE A 275 -15.59 -2.34 -6.82
C ILE A 275 -14.74 -1.31 -6.07
N TRP A 276 -13.46 -1.26 -6.39
CA TRP A 276 -12.50 -0.30 -5.84
C TRP A 276 -12.12 0.74 -6.89
N ARG A 277 -12.40 2.01 -6.60
CA ARG A 277 -11.96 3.14 -7.40
C ARG A 277 -10.85 3.89 -6.67
N GLY A 278 -9.61 3.67 -7.11
CA GLY A 278 -8.41 4.34 -6.63
C GLY A 278 -8.26 5.74 -7.21
N ASP A 279 -7.03 6.27 -7.31
CA ASP A 279 -6.75 7.61 -7.87
C ASP A 279 -6.79 7.65 -9.41
N GLU A 280 -6.94 6.50 -10.06
CA GLU A 280 -6.93 6.34 -11.51
C GLU A 280 -8.35 6.44 -12.10
N ASN A 281 -8.44 6.69 -13.41
CA ASN A 281 -9.73 6.73 -14.11
C ASN A 281 -10.44 5.37 -14.14
N LYS A 282 -9.68 4.26 -14.08
CA LYS A 282 -10.20 2.89 -14.05
C LYS A 282 -10.46 2.39 -12.63
N SER A 283 -11.42 1.50 -12.50
CA SER A 283 -11.80 0.82 -11.26
C SER A 283 -11.38 -0.64 -11.32
N TYR A 284 -11.06 -1.22 -10.16
CA TYR A 284 -10.86 -2.66 -10.01
C TYR A 284 -12.17 -3.32 -9.56
N GLN A 285 -12.54 -4.43 -10.19
CA GLN A 285 -13.54 -5.36 -9.67
C GLN A 285 -12.81 -6.53 -9.01
N PHE A 286 -13.10 -6.77 -7.74
CA PHE A 286 -12.63 -7.91 -6.96
C PHE A 286 -13.77 -8.91 -6.78
N SER A 287 -13.67 -10.05 -7.45
CA SER A 287 -14.75 -11.05 -7.51
C SER A 287 -14.56 -12.15 -6.45
N PRO A 288 -15.64 -12.73 -5.90
CA PRO A 288 -15.57 -13.80 -4.89
C PRO A 288 -14.71 -15.02 -5.26
N ASP A 289 -14.63 -15.33 -6.56
CA ASP A 289 -13.90 -16.47 -7.11
C ASP A 289 -12.38 -16.22 -7.24
N GLY A 290 -11.90 -15.06 -6.80
CA GLY A 290 -10.50 -14.67 -6.91
C GLY A 290 -10.13 -13.96 -8.22
N ASN A 291 -11.10 -13.72 -9.12
CA ASN A 291 -10.87 -12.97 -10.35
C ASN A 291 -10.85 -11.45 -10.10
N VAL A 292 -9.92 -10.77 -10.78
CA VAL A 292 -9.80 -9.31 -10.75
C VAL A 292 -9.87 -8.75 -12.17
N GLN A 293 -10.70 -7.73 -12.36
CA GLN A 293 -10.80 -6.98 -13.63
C GLN A 293 -10.50 -5.51 -13.38
N LYS A 294 -9.95 -4.80 -14.37
CA LYS A 294 -9.64 -3.36 -14.28
C LYS A 294 -10.20 -2.62 -15.48
N GLU A 295 -11.32 -1.94 -15.30
CA GLU A 295 -12.03 -1.26 -16.39
C GLU A 295 -12.68 0.04 -15.95
N ASP A 296 -13.28 0.76 -16.91
CA ASP A 296 -14.08 1.94 -16.61
C ASP A 296 -15.31 1.58 -15.78
N ILE A 297 -15.69 2.47 -14.86
CA ILE A 297 -16.74 2.19 -13.86
C ILE A 297 -18.07 1.76 -14.49
N ASN A 298 -18.43 2.32 -15.65
CA ASN A 298 -19.69 2.06 -16.35
C ASN A 298 -19.81 0.59 -16.80
N LEU A 299 -18.69 -0.11 -16.96
CA LEU A 299 -18.69 -1.54 -17.31
C LEU A 299 -19.03 -2.44 -16.10
N PHE A 300 -19.10 -1.87 -14.90
CA PHE A 300 -19.47 -2.58 -13.67
C PHE A 300 -20.89 -2.29 -13.19
N ASP A 301 -21.74 -1.61 -13.98
CA ASP A 301 -23.11 -1.23 -13.58
C ASP A 301 -23.92 -2.43 -13.06
N LYS A 302 -23.85 -3.59 -13.73
CA LYS A 302 -24.53 -4.80 -13.27
C LYS A 302 -24.11 -5.22 -11.84
N MET A 303 -22.83 -5.08 -11.50
CA MET A 303 -22.31 -5.42 -10.18
C MET A 303 -22.67 -4.34 -9.14
N LEU A 304 -22.65 -3.08 -9.57
CA LEU A 304 -22.99 -1.93 -8.73
C LEU A 304 -24.49 -1.84 -8.43
N GLU A 305 -25.36 -2.43 -9.25
CA GLU A 305 -26.79 -2.55 -8.97
C GLU A 305 -27.17 -3.71 -8.03
N ASN A 306 -26.20 -4.48 -7.54
CA ASN A 306 -26.46 -5.51 -6.53
C ASN A 306 -26.23 -4.93 -5.11
N PRO A 307 -27.25 -4.88 -4.24
CA PRO A 307 -27.12 -4.34 -2.87
C PRO A 307 -26.20 -5.17 -1.95
N ASP A 308 -25.93 -6.44 -2.27
CA ASP A 308 -24.99 -7.28 -1.53
C ASP A 308 -23.52 -6.95 -1.83
N ASN A 309 -23.27 -6.18 -2.90
CA ASN A 309 -21.93 -5.77 -3.31
C ASN A 309 -21.52 -4.43 -2.68
N PHE A 310 -20.23 -4.12 -2.81
CA PHE A 310 -19.64 -2.91 -2.22
C PHE A 310 -18.97 -2.06 -3.28
N TYR A 311 -19.13 -0.74 -3.17
CA TYR A 311 -18.42 0.24 -3.97
C TYR A 311 -17.59 1.16 -3.08
N ILE A 312 -16.27 1.03 -3.14
CA ILE A 312 -15.32 1.86 -2.39
C ILE A 312 -14.67 2.86 -3.33
N ALA A 313 -14.88 4.16 -3.09
CA ALA A 313 -14.31 5.23 -3.88
C ALA A 313 -13.29 6.04 -3.05
N ASN A 314 -12.06 6.14 -3.53
CA ASN A 314 -11.00 6.92 -2.89
C ASN A 314 -10.78 8.25 -3.63
N ALA A 315 -11.19 9.35 -3.03
CA ALA A 315 -11.04 10.73 -3.52
C ALA A 315 -11.77 11.08 -4.83
N HIS A 316 -12.69 10.24 -5.29
CA HIS A 316 -13.57 10.50 -6.45
C HIS A 316 -14.99 10.87 -6.02
N THR A 317 -15.70 11.59 -6.90
CA THR A 317 -17.15 11.77 -6.76
C THR A 317 -17.86 10.43 -7.03
N MET A 318 -18.98 10.23 -6.35
CA MET A 318 -19.78 9.01 -6.48
C MET A 318 -21.04 9.26 -7.29
N THR A 319 -21.40 8.28 -8.10
CA THR A 319 -22.71 8.15 -8.73
C THR A 319 -23.62 7.28 -7.87
N TRP A 320 -24.92 7.41 -8.07
CA TRP A 320 -25.91 6.59 -7.38
C TRP A 320 -25.91 5.17 -7.96
N TYR A 321 -25.89 4.18 -7.07
CA TYR A 321 -25.96 2.74 -7.37
C TYR A 321 -26.64 2.01 -6.20
N SER A 322 -27.07 0.76 -6.35
CA SER A 322 -27.70 -0.01 -5.26
C SER A 322 -26.70 -0.64 -4.27
N ALA A 323 -25.48 -0.97 -4.71
CA ALA A 323 -24.39 -1.49 -3.89
C ALA A 323 -24.09 -0.58 -2.69
N TYR A 324 -23.59 -1.14 -1.58
CA TYR A 324 -23.22 -0.35 -0.41
C TYR A 324 -22.00 0.52 -0.72
N LYS A 325 -22.16 1.83 -0.57
CA LYS A 325 -21.21 2.84 -1.04
C LYS A 325 -20.32 3.32 0.11
N ILE A 326 -19.01 3.33 -0.07
CA ILE A 326 -18.05 3.86 0.91
C ILE A 326 -17.15 4.89 0.22
N LEU A 327 -17.33 6.17 0.58
CA LEU A 327 -16.54 7.28 0.07
C LEU A 327 -15.41 7.63 1.03
N LEU A 328 -14.16 7.48 0.60
CA LEU A 328 -12.97 7.91 1.33
C LEU A 328 -12.49 9.23 0.75
N THR A 329 -12.65 10.36 1.46
CA THR A 329 -12.30 11.67 0.88
C THR A 329 -11.69 12.65 1.88
N SER A 330 -10.99 13.66 1.36
CA SER A 330 -10.58 14.81 2.16
C SER A 330 -11.81 15.61 2.61
N SER A 331 -11.72 16.38 3.69
CA SER A 331 -12.79 17.26 4.19
C SER A 331 -13.23 18.40 3.24
N LYS A 332 -12.85 18.35 1.95
CA LYS A 332 -13.35 19.25 0.91
C LYS A 332 -14.80 18.91 0.58
N VAL A 333 -15.71 19.78 1.01
CA VAL A 333 -17.17 19.61 0.96
C VAL A 333 -17.68 19.21 -0.42
N GLU A 334 -17.16 19.85 -1.48
CA GLU A 334 -17.54 19.60 -2.89
C GLU A 334 -17.39 18.15 -3.36
N ARG A 335 -16.61 17.32 -2.66
CA ARG A 335 -16.36 15.93 -3.05
C ARG A 335 -17.42 14.96 -2.53
N PHE A 336 -18.24 15.36 -1.57
CA PHE A 336 -19.21 14.47 -0.91
C PHE A 336 -20.56 15.12 -0.59
N ASP A 337 -20.73 16.42 -0.78
CA ASP A 337 -21.99 17.15 -0.53
C ASP A 337 -23.19 16.55 -1.29
N LYS A 338 -23.01 16.14 -2.54
CA LYS A 338 -24.05 15.47 -3.33
C LYS A 338 -24.44 14.12 -2.73
N ALA A 339 -23.46 13.37 -2.23
CA ALA A 339 -23.69 12.07 -1.61
C ALA A 339 -24.37 12.21 -0.24
N LEU A 340 -24.07 13.26 0.53
CA LEU A 340 -24.76 13.52 1.81
C LEU A 340 -26.25 13.83 1.66
N LYS A 341 -26.69 14.29 0.48
CA LYS A 341 -28.11 14.53 0.19
C LYS A 341 -28.89 13.23 -0.04
N TRP A 342 -28.19 12.10 -0.19
CA TRP A 342 -28.82 10.81 -0.42
C TRP A 342 -29.49 10.30 0.86
N PRO A 343 -30.73 9.80 0.77
CA PRO A 343 -31.39 9.19 1.91
C PRO A 343 -30.50 8.12 2.54
N GLY A 344 -30.41 8.15 3.87
CA GLY A 344 -29.67 7.20 4.71
C GLY A 344 -28.17 7.10 4.46
N PHE A 345 -27.56 8.05 3.74
CA PHE A 345 -26.12 8.12 3.56
C PHE A 345 -25.46 8.76 4.80
N THR A 346 -24.61 8.00 5.50
CA THR A 346 -24.00 8.44 6.76
C THR A 346 -22.67 9.17 6.55
N HIS A 347 -22.24 9.92 7.55
CA HIS A 347 -20.99 10.67 7.51
C HIS A 347 -20.16 10.41 8.77
N TYR A 348 -18.90 10.05 8.57
CA TYR A 348 -17.92 9.85 9.62
C TYR A 348 -16.68 10.72 9.38
N CYS A 349 -16.01 11.05 10.48
CA CYS A 349 -14.73 11.75 10.46
C CYS A 349 -13.64 10.84 11.04
N MET A 350 -12.57 10.65 10.27
CA MET A 350 -11.38 9.95 10.74
C MET A 350 -10.53 10.90 11.59
N PRO A 351 -10.31 10.59 12.88
CA PRO A 351 -9.58 11.47 13.77
C PRO A 351 -8.10 11.52 13.41
N THR A 352 -7.44 12.58 13.89
CA THR A 352 -5.97 12.68 13.89
C THR A 352 -5.35 11.53 14.68
N TRP A 353 -4.06 11.23 14.46
CA TRP A 353 -3.41 10.18 15.22
C TRP A 353 -3.16 10.64 16.66
N GLU A 354 -3.32 9.72 17.61
CA GLU A 354 -2.86 9.97 18.98
C GLU A 354 -1.33 9.91 19.03
N LEU A 355 -0.71 10.65 19.95
CA LEU A 355 0.75 10.65 20.09
C LEU A 355 1.30 9.24 20.38
N LYS A 356 0.59 8.45 21.20
CA LYS A 356 0.94 7.05 21.47
C LYS A 356 0.82 6.20 20.21
N GLU A 357 -0.29 6.32 19.49
CA GLU A 357 -0.56 5.59 18.24
C GLU A 357 0.56 5.80 17.20
N ILE A 358 0.92 7.06 16.92
CA ILE A 358 1.95 7.37 15.91
C ILE A 358 3.36 6.99 16.37
N THR A 359 3.65 7.09 17.67
CA THR A 359 4.93 6.65 18.24
C THR A 359 5.08 5.14 18.16
N THR A 360 4.01 4.38 18.43
CA THR A 360 3.98 2.93 18.26
C THR A 360 4.20 2.56 16.80
N PHE A 361 3.52 3.22 15.87
CA PHE A 361 3.72 2.97 14.43
C PHE A 361 5.14 3.27 13.97
N TRP A 362 5.74 4.38 14.43
CA TRP A 362 7.15 4.68 14.18
C TRP A 362 8.06 3.57 14.70
N THR A 363 7.87 3.19 15.97
CA THR A 363 8.69 2.17 16.64
C THR A 363 8.64 0.82 15.93
N LEU A 364 7.47 0.43 15.42
CA LEU A 364 7.29 -0.89 14.82
C LEU A 364 7.71 -0.96 13.36
N LEU A 365 7.55 0.12 12.58
CA LEU A 365 7.69 0.07 11.13
C LEU A 365 8.68 1.07 10.53
N TYR A 366 9.17 2.04 11.32
CA TYR A 366 10.05 3.12 10.84
C TYR A 366 11.35 3.32 11.60
N LYS A 367 11.49 2.85 12.85
CA LYS A 367 12.68 3.12 13.70
C LYS A 367 14.03 2.76 13.05
N ASP A 368 14.03 1.71 12.22
CA ASP A 368 15.23 1.19 11.57
C ASP A 368 15.38 1.68 10.12
N LYS A 369 14.53 2.63 9.68
CA LYS A 369 14.59 3.19 8.33
C LYS A 369 15.85 4.03 8.17
N ILE A 370 16.52 3.80 7.04
CA ILE A 370 17.67 4.55 6.57
C ILE A 370 17.35 5.02 5.16
N ASN A 371 17.65 6.28 4.85
CA ASN A 371 17.51 6.76 3.48
C ASN A 371 18.75 6.40 2.64
N ASN A 372 18.69 6.70 1.34
CA ASN A 372 19.78 6.37 0.40
C ASN A 372 21.11 7.06 0.74
N ASN A 373 21.09 8.15 1.51
CA ASN A 373 22.26 8.89 1.94
C ASN A 373 22.83 8.37 3.28
N GLY A 374 22.33 7.24 3.78
CA GLY A 374 22.75 6.66 5.06
C GLY A 374 22.19 7.37 6.30
N LYS A 375 21.34 8.40 6.14
CA LYS A 375 20.70 9.09 7.26
C LYS A 375 19.65 8.16 7.86
N LYS A 376 19.74 7.91 9.16
CA LYS A 376 18.76 7.13 9.92
C LYS A 376 17.55 7.99 10.31
N PHE A 377 16.37 7.39 10.36
CA PHE A 377 15.19 8.04 10.89
C PHE A 377 15.18 7.96 12.43
N THR A 378 16.01 8.78 13.07
CA THR A 378 16.17 8.83 14.53
C THR A 378 14.90 9.29 15.26
N PHE A 379 14.77 8.93 16.54
CA PHE A 379 13.67 9.41 17.39
C PHE A 379 13.62 10.94 17.49
N GLU A 380 14.79 11.61 17.62
CA GLU A 380 14.88 13.06 17.66
C GLU A 380 14.26 13.71 16.41
N LEU A 381 14.65 13.25 15.22
CA LEU A 381 14.03 13.70 13.95
C LEU A 381 12.52 13.43 13.92
N PHE A 382 12.07 12.27 14.40
CA PHE A 382 10.65 11.97 14.50
C PHE A 382 9.90 12.97 15.40
N GLU A 383 10.46 13.33 16.56
CA GLU A 383 9.90 14.35 17.45
C GLU A 383 9.90 15.75 16.81
N THR A 384 10.97 16.13 16.11
CA THR A 384 11.01 17.40 15.37
C THR A 384 9.90 17.47 14.33
N LEU A 385 9.69 16.38 13.58
CA LEU A 385 8.64 16.31 12.56
C LEU A 385 7.23 16.32 13.19
N LEU A 386 7.04 15.66 14.34
CA LEU A 386 5.78 15.72 15.10
C LEU A 386 5.46 17.14 15.57
N LYS A 387 6.43 17.86 16.12
CA LYS A 387 6.26 19.26 16.55
C LYS A 387 5.88 20.15 15.37
N LYS A 388 6.50 19.90 14.22
CA LYS A 388 6.29 20.67 12.99
C LYS A 388 4.94 20.43 12.33
N TRP A 389 4.55 19.16 12.14
CA TRP A 389 3.37 18.80 11.33
C TRP A 389 2.17 18.32 12.14
N GLY A 390 2.32 18.16 13.45
CA GLY A 390 1.40 17.39 14.26
C GLY A 390 1.43 15.89 13.92
N PRO A 391 0.53 15.10 14.51
CA PRO A 391 0.49 13.64 14.34
C PRO A 391 -0.19 13.24 13.01
N ILE A 392 0.43 13.63 11.89
CA ILE A 392 -0.02 13.30 10.53
C ILE A 392 0.99 12.33 9.90
N PRO A 393 0.68 11.02 9.78
CA PRO A 393 1.64 10.01 9.34
C PRO A 393 2.28 10.28 7.99
N ARG A 394 1.54 10.83 7.03
CA ARG A 394 2.14 11.18 5.73
C ARG A 394 3.30 12.15 5.91
N SER A 395 3.08 13.22 6.67
CA SER A 395 4.05 14.30 6.84
C SER A 395 5.21 13.90 7.74
N VAL A 396 4.91 13.16 8.80
CA VAL A 396 5.90 12.77 9.82
C VAL A 396 6.67 11.51 9.43
N LEU A 397 5.99 10.47 8.95
CA LEU A 397 6.58 9.15 8.72
C LEU A 397 6.88 8.88 7.25
N LEU A 398 5.92 9.08 6.34
CA LEU A 398 6.13 8.72 4.93
C LEU A 398 7.08 9.70 4.23
N LYS A 399 7.01 10.98 4.61
CA LYS A 399 7.79 12.07 4.01
C LYS A 399 9.00 12.50 4.85
N TRP A 400 9.42 11.68 5.81
CA TRP A 400 10.49 12.00 6.76
C TRP A 400 11.82 12.38 6.11
N ASN A 401 12.10 11.86 4.91
CA ASN A 401 13.30 12.09 4.12
C ASN A 401 13.07 12.96 2.87
N ASP A 402 11.85 13.47 2.65
CA ASP A 402 11.50 14.29 1.48
C ASP A 402 11.79 15.76 1.76
N ILE A 403 13.00 16.21 1.42
CA ILE A 403 13.49 17.56 1.74
C ILE A 403 12.55 18.64 1.19
N ALA A 404 12.07 18.48 -0.05
CA ALA A 404 11.18 19.43 -0.70
C ALA A 404 9.82 19.51 0.04
N TYR A 405 9.24 18.36 0.38
CA TYR A 405 8.01 18.32 1.17
C TYR A 405 8.19 18.97 2.54
N GLN A 406 9.31 18.69 3.20
CA GLN A 406 9.63 19.24 4.51
C GLN A 406 9.89 20.77 4.47
N ALA A 407 10.33 21.31 3.34
CA ALA A 407 10.54 22.75 3.16
C ALA A 407 9.23 23.54 2.96
N ASN A 408 8.14 22.89 2.54
CA ASN A 408 6.86 23.54 2.23
C ASN A 408 6.08 24.05 3.46
N TYR A 409 6.55 23.78 4.67
CA TYR A 409 5.91 24.26 5.90
C TYR A 409 6.50 25.62 6.29
N PHE A 410 5.65 26.64 6.27
CA PHE A 410 5.95 27.97 6.77
C PHE A 410 5.55 28.03 8.25
N ASP A 411 6.52 28.15 9.16
CA ASP A 411 6.26 28.53 10.55
C ASP A 411 6.29 30.07 10.65
N PRO A 412 5.16 30.74 10.94
CA PRO A 412 5.15 32.19 11.11
C PRO A 412 6.06 32.68 12.25
N PHE A 413 6.40 31.83 13.22
CA PHE A 413 7.25 32.20 14.36
C PHE A 413 8.75 32.15 14.07
N ASP A 414 9.19 31.42 13.03
CA ASP A 414 10.60 31.38 12.60
C ASP A 414 11.10 32.73 12.01
N VAL A 415 10.18 33.59 11.58
CA VAL A 415 10.51 34.93 11.03
C VAL A 415 10.93 35.89 12.14
N LEU A 416 10.37 35.76 13.36
CA LEU A 416 10.68 36.66 14.47
C LEU A 416 12.10 36.46 15.01
N GLN A 417 12.69 35.27 14.87
CA GLN A 417 14.09 35.02 15.24
C GLN A 417 15.11 35.43 14.18
N ARG A 418 14.69 35.69 12.93
CA ARG A 418 15.59 36.20 11.88
C ARG A 418 15.74 37.72 11.89
N TYR A 419 14.98 38.41 12.73
CA TYR A 419 14.99 39.87 12.88
C TYR A 419 15.19 40.34 14.34
N SER A 420 15.58 39.43 15.24
CA SER A 420 16.06 39.71 16.60
C SER A 420 17.51 39.27 16.72
#